data_AF-A0A847UMF7-F1
#
_entry.id   AF-A0A847UMF7-F1
#
_cell.length_a   1.000
_cell.length_b   1.000
_cell.length_c   1.000
_cell.angle_alpha   90.00
_cell.angle_beta   90.00
_cell.angle_gamma   90.00
#
_symmetry.space_group_name_H-M   'P 1'
#
loop_
_entity.id
_entity.type
_entity.pdbx_description
1 polymer ?
#
loop_
_entity_poly.entity_id
_entity_poly.type
_entity_poly.pdbx_seq_one_letter_code
_entity_poly.pdbx_strand_id
1 'polypeptide(L)'
;MYLTAMTHRNELFDLTLRWMNDDFHPDDGEKITRIFVYESAISAIVMERILQFLSEFMGHPLQMERVRLKHELRERIISCLPVRNSRTDELAGHFLKNPTYFFPYLPIDATVITDSAARLVAIGRIKRLTRIAEKVSFRLVEALFKEIQSKARQLATQRAAAAGVALDTFVSSEATMQHDFIEAEDAVARSFMDKTIRIDPADLTINDILGFKIIAPQATLDRLPAILGDEPGMTVVEIERHSGDYNAVNLLLDISLPSADVVTARLRDLDWDIARKRGLNPSDIRNNIGRYVGDGAPSIRLELILTTPEELMESEFGRSLHELRVLRLRQRQRYSGPLGQNAAYLIEYLLTLAASPTVSIPEIPIKMYGRYLPEEISTLKSSLHGSVLDDGLLGTFCLQQDCSQAILPNG
;
A
#
# COMPACT_ATOMS: atom_id res chain seq x y z
N MET A 1 -5.41 0.22 -8.95
CA MET A 1 -4.82 0.96 -7.81
C MET A 1 -3.99 2.11 -8.35
N TYR A 2 -4.05 3.29 -7.74
CA TYR A 2 -3.33 4.47 -8.22
C TYR A 2 -2.25 4.85 -7.20
N LEU A 3 -1.00 4.45 -7.44
CA LEU A 3 0.10 4.64 -6.49
C LEU A 3 0.93 5.85 -6.92
N THR A 4 0.77 6.99 -6.25
CA THR A 4 1.38 8.25 -6.73
C THR A 4 2.90 8.30 -6.61
N ALA A 5 3.47 7.41 -5.79
CA ALA A 5 4.91 7.21 -5.69
C ALA A 5 5.51 6.49 -6.93
N MET A 6 4.68 6.11 -7.90
CA MET A 6 5.10 5.41 -9.12
C MET A 6 4.94 6.27 -10.37
N THR A 7 5.83 6.06 -11.33
CA THR A 7 5.79 6.73 -12.65
C THR A 7 4.71 6.13 -13.55
N HIS A 8 4.50 4.81 -13.49
CA HIS A 8 3.48 4.08 -14.29
C HIS A 8 2.16 3.87 -13.54
N ARG A 9 1.79 4.83 -12.70
CA ARG A 9 0.57 4.77 -11.87
C ARG A 9 -0.74 4.66 -12.67
N ASN A 10 -0.79 5.22 -13.88
CA ASN A 10 -1.94 5.08 -14.78
C ASN A 10 -2.06 3.65 -15.31
N GLU A 11 -0.96 3.09 -15.83
CA GLU A 11 -0.93 1.71 -16.33
C GLU A 11 -1.28 0.71 -15.22
N LEU A 12 -0.73 0.89 -14.02
CA LEU A 12 -1.06 0.05 -12.86
C LEU A 12 -2.53 0.17 -12.46
N PHE A 13 -3.11 1.37 -12.56
CA PHE A 13 -4.52 1.60 -12.30
C PHE A 13 -5.39 0.86 -13.30
N ASP A 14 -5.10 1.00 -14.60
CA ASP A 14 -5.83 0.36 -15.69
C ASP A 14 -5.75 -1.17 -15.60
N LEU A 15 -4.56 -1.72 -15.35
CA LEU A 15 -4.34 -3.15 -15.08
C LEU A 15 -5.24 -3.65 -13.94
N THR A 16 -5.26 -2.92 -12.83
CA THR A 16 -6.10 -3.31 -11.68
C THR A 16 -7.59 -3.26 -12.03
N LEU A 17 -8.03 -2.22 -12.73
CA LEU A 17 -9.45 -2.05 -13.09
C LEU A 17 -9.90 -3.12 -14.10
N ARG A 18 -9.02 -3.51 -15.03
CA ARG A 18 -9.26 -4.65 -15.93
C ARG A 18 -9.42 -5.94 -15.16
N TRP A 19 -8.53 -6.21 -14.20
CA TRP A 19 -8.62 -7.42 -13.37
C TRP A 19 -9.90 -7.48 -12.54
N MET A 20 -10.33 -6.35 -12.00
CA MET A 20 -11.59 -6.27 -11.27
C MET A 20 -12.81 -6.56 -12.17
N ASN A 21 -12.76 -6.14 -13.44
CA ASN A 21 -13.79 -6.38 -14.45
C ASN A 21 -13.62 -7.72 -15.20
N ASP A 22 -12.86 -8.67 -14.65
CA ASP A 22 -12.57 -9.96 -15.29
C ASP A 22 -12.07 -9.83 -16.76
N ASP A 23 -11.26 -8.80 -17.02
CA ASP A 23 -10.69 -8.49 -18.32
C ASP A 23 -9.21 -8.83 -18.38
N PHE A 24 -8.94 -10.14 -18.29
CA PHE A 24 -7.60 -10.70 -18.21
C PHE A 24 -6.89 -10.75 -19.55
N HIS A 25 -5.62 -10.35 -19.59
CA HIS A 25 -4.71 -10.66 -20.69
C HIS A 25 -3.53 -11.52 -20.21
N PRO A 26 -3.04 -12.47 -21.03
CA PRO A 26 -1.96 -13.38 -20.64
C PRO A 26 -0.65 -12.70 -20.20
N ASP A 27 -0.41 -11.46 -20.63
CA ASP A 27 0.80 -10.69 -20.32
C ASP A 27 0.67 -9.80 -19.07
N ASP A 28 -0.50 -9.78 -18.42
CA ASP A 28 -0.76 -8.89 -17.29
C ASP A 28 0.14 -9.16 -16.09
N GLY A 29 0.39 -10.44 -15.77
CA GLY A 29 1.26 -10.80 -14.66
C GLY A 29 2.69 -10.31 -14.87
N GLU A 30 3.22 -10.44 -16.09
CA GLU A 30 4.53 -9.88 -16.46
C GLU A 30 4.53 -8.35 -16.36
N LYS A 31 3.51 -7.67 -16.89
CA LYS A 31 3.38 -6.20 -16.82
C LYS A 31 3.39 -5.69 -15.39
N ILE A 32 2.55 -6.27 -14.53
CA ILE A 32 2.45 -5.90 -13.11
C ILE A 32 3.81 -6.09 -12.43
N THR A 33 4.43 -7.26 -12.57
CA THR A 33 5.73 -7.54 -11.96
C THR A 33 6.82 -6.59 -12.47
N ARG A 34 6.82 -6.28 -13.77
CA ARG A 34 7.75 -5.35 -14.41
C ARG A 34 7.62 -3.94 -13.85
N ILE A 35 6.39 -3.44 -13.67
CA ILE A 35 6.13 -2.14 -13.02
C ILE A 35 6.79 -2.13 -11.65
N PHE A 36 6.48 -3.08 -10.77
CA PHE A 36 7.04 -3.08 -9.41
C PHE A 36 8.57 -3.22 -9.37
N VAL A 37 9.17 -3.95 -10.32
CA VAL A 37 10.63 -4.07 -10.43
C VAL A 37 11.27 -2.73 -10.80
N TYR A 38 10.81 -2.04 -11.86
CA TYR A 38 11.35 -0.73 -12.22
C TYR A 38 11.07 0.35 -11.17
N GLU A 39 9.84 0.42 -10.66
CA GLU A 39 9.44 1.44 -9.69
C GLU A 39 10.23 1.31 -8.37
N SER A 40 10.66 0.09 -8.01
CA SER A 40 11.55 -0.09 -6.85
C SER A 40 12.93 0.55 -7.06
N ALA A 41 13.46 0.52 -8.29
CA ALA A 41 14.73 1.14 -8.65
C ALA A 41 14.60 2.67 -8.77
N ILE A 42 13.50 3.16 -9.35
CA ILE A 42 13.19 4.61 -9.42
C ILE A 42 12.99 5.18 -8.01
N SER A 43 12.32 4.45 -7.12
CA SER A 43 12.15 4.86 -5.71
C SER A 43 13.49 5.05 -5.02
N ALA A 44 14.51 4.22 -5.32
CA ALA A 44 15.85 4.39 -4.75
C ALA A 44 16.51 5.71 -5.21
N ILE A 45 16.37 6.09 -6.49
CA ILE A 45 16.83 7.38 -7.01
C ILE A 45 16.15 8.55 -6.29
N VAL A 46 14.85 8.46 -6.03
CA VAL A 46 14.12 9.52 -5.32
C VAL A 46 14.50 9.58 -3.84
N MET A 47 14.72 8.43 -3.19
CA MET A 47 15.22 8.38 -1.81
C MET A 47 16.54 9.14 -1.70
N GLU A 48 17.50 8.89 -2.61
CA GLU A 48 18.78 9.61 -2.65
C GLU A 48 18.61 11.11 -2.83
N ARG A 49 17.68 11.55 -3.69
CA ARG A 49 17.41 12.98 -3.88
C ARG A 49 16.92 13.64 -2.60
N ILE A 50 16.01 13.00 -1.87
CA ILE A 50 15.56 13.52 -0.57
C ILE A 50 16.70 13.52 0.44
N LEU A 51 17.54 12.49 0.46
CA LEU A 51 18.68 12.44 1.37
C LEU A 51 19.70 13.55 1.10
N GLN A 52 19.95 13.85 -0.17
CA GLN A 52 20.79 14.99 -0.56
C GLN A 52 20.18 16.29 -0.04
N PHE A 53 18.89 16.53 -0.31
CA PHE A 53 18.18 17.69 0.21
C PHE A 53 18.27 17.79 1.75
N LEU A 54 18.03 16.70 2.47
CA LEU A 54 18.12 16.67 3.92
C LEU A 54 19.55 16.94 4.41
N SER A 55 20.57 16.43 3.72
CA SER A 55 21.97 16.67 4.09
C SER A 55 22.33 18.15 3.93
N GLU A 56 21.90 18.78 2.84
CA GLU A 56 22.09 20.21 2.58
C GLU A 56 21.33 21.06 3.59
N PHE A 57 20.06 20.75 3.83
CA PHE A 57 19.20 21.45 4.79
C PHE A 57 19.74 21.38 6.22
N MET A 58 20.25 20.22 6.64
CA MET A 58 20.79 20.02 8.00
C MET A 58 22.26 20.47 8.13
N GLY A 59 22.93 20.75 7.01
CA GLY A 59 24.31 21.27 6.97
C GLY A 59 25.39 20.25 7.34
N HIS A 60 25.06 18.95 7.41
CA HIS A 60 25.97 17.88 7.82
C HIS A 60 25.78 16.62 6.97
N PRO A 61 26.83 15.78 6.82
CA PRO A 61 26.68 14.45 6.21
C PRO A 61 25.72 13.58 7.02
N LEU A 62 24.88 12.82 6.30
CA LEU A 62 23.92 11.89 6.90
C LEU A 62 24.40 10.45 6.78
N GLN A 63 24.13 9.67 7.82
CA GLN A 63 24.33 8.22 7.85
C GLN A 63 22.99 7.53 7.75
N MET A 64 22.98 6.35 7.13
CA MET A 64 21.77 5.59 6.87
C MET A 64 21.93 4.15 7.34
N GLU A 65 20.92 3.68 8.07
CA GLU A 65 20.82 2.28 8.47
C GLU A 65 19.44 1.74 8.06
N ARG A 66 19.43 0.65 7.30
CA ARG A 66 18.17 -0.02 6.94
C ARG A 66 17.71 -0.90 8.09
N VAL A 67 16.42 -0.79 8.41
CA VAL A 67 15.76 -1.51 9.49
C VAL A 67 14.55 -2.26 8.94
N ARG A 68 14.36 -3.52 9.37
CA ARG A 68 13.32 -4.41 8.82
C ARG A 68 12.27 -4.85 9.82
N LEU A 69 12.51 -4.64 11.11
CA LEU A 69 11.53 -4.91 12.16
C LEU A 69 11.18 -3.65 12.92
N LYS A 70 9.92 -3.57 13.36
CA LYS A 70 9.46 -2.45 14.18
C LYS A 70 10.16 -2.39 15.54
N HIS A 71 10.57 -3.53 16.09
CA HIS A 71 11.39 -3.58 17.31
C HIS A 71 12.74 -2.88 17.14
N GLU A 72 13.51 -3.27 16.12
CA GLU A 72 14.79 -2.66 15.77
C GLU A 72 14.66 -1.15 15.58
N LEU A 73 13.60 -0.70 14.89
CA LEU A 73 13.36 0.74 14.67
C LEU A 73 13.20 1.49 15.99
N ARG A 74 12.44 0.91 16.92
CA ARG A 74 12.20 1.50 18.24
C ARG A 74 13.47 1.56 19.07
N GLU A 75 14.29 0.53 19.05
CA GLU A 75 15.60 0.54 19.72
C GLU A 75 16.49 1.65 19.16
N ARG A 76 16.53 1.81 17.83
CA ARG A 76 17.29 2.90 17.18
C ARG A 76 16.75 4.28 17.52
N ILE A 77 15.42 4.46 17.59
CA ILE A 77 14.83 5.73 18.01
C ILE A 77 15.26 6.08 19.42
N ILE A 78 15.21 5.12 20.36
CA ILE A 78 15.62 5.36 21.76
C ILE A 78 17.11 5.69 21.85
N SER A 79 17.97 4.98 21.10
CA SER A 79 19.42 5.20 21.15
C SER A 79 19.87 6.52 20.52
N CYS A 80 19.13 7.00 19.50
CA CYS A 80 19.52 8.15 18.70
C CYS A 80 18.67 9.40 18.98
N LEU A 81 17.76 9.37 19.97
CA LEU A 81 16.87 10.49 20.23
C LEU A 81 17.67 11.76 20.61
N PRO A 82 17.51 12.89 19.90
CA PRO A 82 18.35 14.07 20.09
C PRO A 82 18.12 14.78 21.43
N VAL A 83 16.92 14.67 22.00
CA VAL A 83 16.52 15.32 23.25
C VAL A 83 15.78 14.30 24.11
N ARG A 84 16.17 14.21 25.39
CA ARG A 84 15.51 13.36 26.39
C ARG A 84 14.92 14.21 27.50
N ASN A 85 13.74 13.83 27.96
CA ASN A 85 13.07 14.38 29.13
C ASN A 85 12.38 13.25 29.90
N SER A 86 11.81 13.57 31.06
CA SER A 86 11.15 12.59 31.93
C SER A 86 10.08 11.76 31.21
N ARG A 87 9.33 12.39 30.31
CA ARG A 87 8.26 11.73 29.54
C ARG A 87 8.83 10.77 28.49
N THR A 88 9.86 11.17 27.74
CA THR A 88 10.49 10.28 26.75
C THR A 88 11.15 9.09 27.44
N ASP A 89 11.72 9.29 28.62
CA ASP A 89 12.36 8.23 29.42
C ASP A 89 11.34 7.25 29.99
N GLU A 90 10.19 7.73 30.45
CA GLU A 90 9.05 6.91 30.86
C GLU A 90 8.59 6.00 29.71
N LEU A 91 8.38 6.59 28.52
CA LEU A 91 7.93 5.85 27.33
C LEU A 91 8.94 4.79 26.88
N ALA A 92 10.22 5.13 26.84
CA ALA A 92 11.28 4.18 26.56
C ALA A 92 11.31 3.05 27.62
N GLY A 93 11.14 3.41 28.90
CA GLY A 93 11.05 2.45 30.00
C GLY A 93 9.90 1.47 29.88
N HIS A 94 8.72 1.92 29.41
CA HIS A 94 7.58 1.04 29.15
C HIS A 94 7.88 0.01 28.04
N PHE A 95 8.51 0.44 26.96
CA PHE A 95 8.92 -0.45 25.88
C PHE A 95 9.93 -1.49 26.35
N LEU A 96 10.95 -1.08 27.11
CA LEU A 96 11.98 -1.99 27.62
C LEU A 96 11.40 -3.02 28.61
N LYS A 97 10.37 -2.65 29.39
CA LYS A 97 9.68 -3.56 30.32
C LYS A 97 8.74 -4.55 29.62
N ASN A 98 8.10 -4.14 28.53
CA ASN A 98 7.12 -4.97 27.82
C ASN A 98 7.15 -4.73 26.30
N PRO A 99 8.18 -5.23 25.59
CA PRO A 99 8.33 -4.96 24.16
C PRO A 99 7.23 -5.60 23.31
N THR A 100 6.58 -6.67 23.78
CA THR A 100 5.52 -7.38 23.02
C THR A 100 4.25 -6.55 22.86
N TYR A 101 3.96 -5.63 23.79
CA TYR A 101 2.87 -4.64 23.64
C TYR A 101 3.07 -3.74 22.41
N PHE A 102 4.31 -3.60 21.94
CA PHE A 102 4.68 -2.72 20.85
C PHE A 102 4.94 -3.50 19.55
N PHE A 103 4.18 -4.56 19.24
CA PHE A 103 4.22 -5.21 17.91
C PHE A 103 5.64 -5.53 17.39
N PRO A 104 6.52 -6.19 18.18
CA PRO A 104 7.95 -6.26 17.88
C PRO A 104 8.26 -7.01 16.57
N TYR A 105 7.41 -7.98 16.23
CA TYR A 105 7.54 -8.80 15.03
C TYR A 105 6.92 -8.18 13.77
N LEU A 106 6.39 -6.95 13.85
CA LEU A 106 5.81 -6.29 12.68
C LEU A 106 6.93 -5.95 11.67
N PRO A 107 6.92 -6.57 10.48
CA PRO A 107 7.92 -6.26 9.46
C PRO A 107 7.66 -4.89 8.82
N ILE A 108 8.75 -4.15 8.61
CA ILE A 108 8.78 -2.82 7.99
C ILE A 108 9.86 -2.77 6.92
N ASP A 109 9.88 -1.69 6.14
CA ASP A 109 11.03 -1.34 5.30
C ASP A 109 11.33 0.13 5.53
N ALA A 110 12.25 0.39 6.46
CA ALA A 110 12.58 1.73 6.92
C ALA A 110 14.08 1.98 6.84
N THR A 111 14.43 3.25 6.78
CA THR A 111 15.80 3.73 6.90
C THR A 111 15.87 4.74 8.02
N VAL A 112 16.65 4.42 9.04
CA VAL A 112 17.01 5.35 10.10
C VAL A 112 18.12 6.26 9.57
N ILE A 113 17.92 7.56 9.67
CA ILE A 113 18.84 8.58 9.13
C ILE A 113 19.35 9.42 10.30
N THR A 114 20.67 9.39 10.51
CA THR A 114 21.34 10.11 11.60
C THR A 114 22.37 11.10 11.09
N ASP A 115 22.67 12.11 11.89
CA ASP A 115 23.79 13.02 11.63
C ASP A 115 25.15 12.43 12.06
N SER A 116 26.22 13.22 11.91
CA SER A 116 27.58 12.85 12.32
C SER A 116 27.74 12.63 13.83
N ALA A 117 26.80 13.10 14.66
CA ALA A 117 26.75 12.88 16.09
C ALA A 117 25.83 11.70 16.48
N ALA A 118 25.43 10.88 15.49
CA ALA A 118 24.48 9.76 15.65
C ALA A 118 23.11 10.18 16.19
N ARG A 119 22.72 11.45 16.03
CA ARG A 119 21.39 11.93 16.40
C ARG A 119 20.41 11.65 15.28
N LEU A 120 19.21 11.22 15.64
CA LEU A 120 18.14 10.93 14.69
C LEU A 120 17.63 12.21 14.03
N VAL A 121 17.66 12.24 12.71
CA VAL A 121 17.25 13.38 11.88
C VAL A 121 16.01 13.04 11.07
N ALA A 122 15.93 11.82 10.53
CA ALA A 122 14.79 11.38 9.75
C ALA A 122 14.58 9.86 9.82
N ILE A 123 13.38 9.42 9.46
CA ILE A 123 13.05 8.03 9.18
C ILE A 123 12.44 7.98 7.78
N GLY A 124 13.16 7.42 6.81
CA GLY A 124 12.63 7.09 5.49
C GLY A 124 11.85 5.78 5.55
N ARG A 125 10.78 5.64 4.76
CA ARG A 125 9.99 4.41 4.69
C ARG A 125 9.46 4.13 3.29
N ILE A 126 9.41 2.84 2.97
CA ILE A 126 8.65 2.32 1.83
C ILE A 126 7.62 1.34 2.38
N LYS A 127 6.34 1.54 2.05
CA LYS A 127 5.30 0.59 2.46
C LYS A 127 5.54 -0.76 1.78
N ARG A 128 5.58 -1.81 2.60
CA ARG A 128 5.58 -3.19 2.11
C ARG A 128 4.30 -3.48 1.33
N LEU A 129 4.39 -4.33 0.31
CA LEU A 129 3.26 -4.68 -0.56
C LEU A 129 2.02 -5.16 0.21
N THR A 130 2.17 -5.89 1.31
CA THR A 130 1.03 -6.29 2.16
C THR A 130 0.30 -5.10 2.78
N ARG A 131 1.04 -4.05 3.16
CA ARG A 131 0.46 -2.80 3.67
C ARG A 131 -0.15 -1.96 2.56
N ILE A 132 0.41 -2.02 1.34
CA ILE A 132 -0.20 -1.41 0.15
C ILE A 132 -1.52 -2.10 -0.15
N ALA A 133 -1.55 -3.45 -0.16
CA ALA A 133 -2.75 -4.23 -0.38
C ALA A 133 -3.85 -3.79 0.58
N GLU A 134 -3.57 -3.84 1.89
CA GLU A 134 -4.54 -3.45 2.91
C GLU A 134 -5.12 -2.04 2.67
N LYS A 135 -4.29 -1.06 2.31
CA LYS A 135 -4.73 0.32 2.06
C LYS A 135 -5.58 0.45 0.80
N VAL A 136 -5.15 -0.17 -0.29
CA VAL A 136 -5.90 -0.17 -1.55
C VAL A 136 -7.24 -0.89 -1.35
N SER A 137 -7.23 -2.05 -0.69
CA SER A 137 -8.45 -2.81 -0.36
C SER A 137 -9.41 -1.99 0.50
N PHE A 138 -8.92 -1.27 1.51
CA PHE A 138 -9.77 -0.41 2.32
C PHE A 138 -10.48 0.66 1.49
N ARG A 139 -9.73 1.39 0.65
CA ARG A 139 -10.29 2.40 -0.25
C ARG A 139 -11.26 1.81 -1.27
N LEU A 140 -10.92 0.65 -1.83
CA LEU A 140 -11.78 -0.04 -2.77
C LEU A 140 -13.10 -0.47 -2.09
N VAL A 141 -13.05 -1.01 -0.88
CA VAL A 141 -14.24 -1.36 -0.11
C VAL A 141 -15.12 -0.13 0.15
N GLU A 142 -14.52 1.03 0.45
CA GLU A 142 -15.27 2.28 0.59
C GLU A 142 -15.92 2.73 -0.73
N ALA A 143 -15.20 2.64 -1.85
CA ALA A 143 -15.75 2.96 -3.17
C ALA A 143 -16.91 2.03 -3.56
N LEU A 144 -16.74 0.72 -3.34
CA LEU A 144 -17.79 -0.28 -3.56
C LEU A 144 -19.00 -0.01 -2.67
N PHE A 145 -18.79 0.32 -1.40
CA PHE A 145 -19.87 0.61 -0.48
C PHE A 145 -20.68 1.83 -0.94
N LYS A 146 -20.03 2.89 -1.42
CA LYS A 146 -20.73 4.05 -2.01
C LYS A 146 -21.58 3.65 -3.22
N GLU A 147 -21.06 2.79 -4.10
CA GLU A 147 -21.79 2.32 -5.27
C GLU A 147 -23.00 1.45 -4.88
N ILE A 148 -22.85 0.53 -3.93
CA ILE A 148 -23.96 -0.29 -3.40
C ILE A 148 -25.01 0.61 -2.75
N GLN A 149 -24.60 1.60 -1.94
CA GLN A 149 -25.52 2.56 -1.33
C GLN A 149 -26.27 3.39 -2.38
N SER A 150 -25.59 3.79 -3.46
CA SER A 150 -26.21 4.50 -4.58
C SER A 150 -27.31 3.66 -5.23
N LYS A 151 -27.02 2.40 -5.56
CA LYS A 151 -28.01 1.47 -6.14
C LYS A 151 -29.15 1.14 -5.18
N ALA A 152 -28.87 0.89 -3.90
CA ALA A 152 -29.90 0.64 -2.89
C ALA A 152 -30.84 1.86 -2.74
N ARG A 153 -30.30 3.08 -2.80
CA ARG A 153 -31.09 4.31 -2.79
C ARG A 153 -31.96 4.46 -4.04
N GLN A 154 -31.50 3.99 -5.20
CA GLN A 154 -32.32 3.95 -6.42
C GLN A 154 -33.51 2.99 -6.26
N LEU A 155 -33.28 1.78 -5.73
CA LEU A 155 -34.35 0.82 -5.43
C LEU A 155 -35.37 1.41 -4.44
N ALA A 156 -34.89 2.02 -3.36
CA ALA A 156 -35.76 2.71 -2.41
C ALA A 156 -36.57 3.85 -3.04
N THR A 157 -35.98 4.60 -3.97
CA THR A 157 -36.65 5.69 -4.71
C THR A 157 -37.77 5.14 -5.60
N GLN A 158 -37.52 4.04 -6.32
CA GLN A 158 -38.52 3.39 -7.17
C GLN A 158 -39.72 2.92 -6.36
N ARG A 159 -39.48 2.33 -5.18
CA ARG A 159 -40.57 1.92 -4.29
C ARG A 159 -41.35 3.09 -3.71
N ALA A 160 -40.66 4.15 -3.27
CA ALA A 160 -41.33 5.35 -2.77
C ALA A 160 -42.25 5.95 -3.84
N ALA A 161 -41.76 6.03 -5.09
CA ALA A 161 -42.54 6.46 -6.24
C ALA A 161 -43.74 5.54 -6.51
N ALA A 162 -43.58 4.21 -6.42
CA ALA A 162 -44.67 3.25 -6.55
C ALA A 162 -45.73 3.40 -5.44
N ALA A 163 -45.32 3.85 -4.25
CA ALA A 163 -46.21 4.18 -3.13
C ALA A 163 -46.80 5.61 -3.22
N GLY A 164 -46.44 6.39 -4.24
CA GLY A 164 -46.94 7.75 -4.46
C GLY A 164 -46.40 8.78 -3.46
N VAL A 165 -45.26 8.53 -2.82
CA VAL A 165 -44.66 9.42 -1.81
C VAL A 165 -43.21 9.77 -2.15
N ALA A 166 -42.71 10.86 -1.60
CA ALA A 166 -41.31 11.25 -1.75
C ALA A 166 -40.41 10.41 -0.84
N LEU A 167 -39.16 10.13 -1.28
CA LEU A 167 -38.22 9.24 -0.58
C LEU A 167 -37.92 9.71 0.86
N ASP A 168 -37.83 11.01 1.08
CA ASP A 168 -37.58 11.62 2.39
C ASP A 168 -38.71 11.38 3.40
N THR A 169 -39.93 11.15 2.91
CA THR A 169 -41.12 10.81 3.71
C THR A 169 -41.44 9.31 3.75
N PHE A 170 -40.72 8.49 2.96
CA PHE A 170 -40.98 7.06 2.83
C PHE A 170 -40.27 6.27 3.93
N VAL A 171 -41.05 5.56 4.76
CA VAL A 171 -40.52 4.70 5.83
C VAL A 171 -40.65 3.24 5.43
N SER A 172 -39.53 2.59 5.15
CA SER A 172 -39.45 1.14 4.91
C SER A 172 -39.17 0.37 6.20
N SER A 173 -39.56 -0.90 6.24
CA SER A 173 -39.09 -1.81 7.28
C SER A 173 -37.58 -2.10 7.13
N GLU A 174 -36.91 -2.47 8.22
CA GLU A 174 -35.50 -2.86 8.18
C GLU A 174 -35.26 -4.04 7.23
N ALA A 175 -36.11 -5.07 7.26
CA ALA A 175 -36.01 -6.23 6.37
C ALA A 175 -36.09 -5.82 4.89
N THR A 176 -36.93 -4.83 4.57
CA THR A 176 -37.08 -4.27 3.23
C THR A 176 -35.84 -3.48 2.78
N MET A 177 -35.23 -2.71 3.69
CA MET A 177 -33.97 -2.01 3.42
C MET A 177 -32.79 -2.98 3.25
N GLN A 178 -32.76 -4.05 4.04
CA GLN A 178 -31.76 -5.12 3.90
C GLN A 178 -31.91 -5.83 2.55
N HIS A 179 -33.13 -6.08 2.09
CA HIS A 179 -33.38 -6.66 0.78
C HIS A 179 -32.85 -5.77 -0.36
N ASP A 180 -33.11 -4.45 -0.32
CA ASP A 180 -32.54 -3.52 -1.31
C ASP A 180 -31.02 -3.57 -1.32
N PHE A 181 -30.41 -3.67 -0.13
CA PHE A 181 -28.97 -3.70 -0.03
C PHE A 181 -28.38 -4.95 -0.68
N ILE A 182 -29.00 -6.10 -0.47
CA ILE A 182 -28.60 -7.37 -1.10
C ILE A 182 -28.78 -7.29 -2.62
N GLU A 183 -29.93 -6.80 -3.10
CA GLU A 183 -30.18 -6.64 -4.54
C GLU A 183 -29.22 -5.63 -5.18
N ALA A 184 -28.90 -4.55 -4.48
CA ALA A 184 -27.91 -3.57 -4.91
C ALA A 184 -26.51 -4.17 -4.98
N GLU A 185 -26.10 -4.95 -3.99
CA GLU A 185 -24.81 -5.66 -3.98
C GLU A 185 -24.72 -6.63 -5.18
N ASP A 186 -25.77 -7.42 -5.42
CA ASP A 186 -25.85 -8.32 -6.57
C ASP A 186 -25.78 -7.55 -7.91
N ALA A 187 -26.43 -6.40 -8.01
CA ALA A 187 -26.36 -5.55 -9.20
C ALA A 187 -24.95 -4.98 -9.44
N VAL A 188 -24.22 -4.61 -8.38
CA VAL A 188 -22.79 -4.23 -8.49
C VAL A 188 -21.95 -5.42 -8.91
N ALA A 189 -22.17 -6.61 -8.35
CA ALA A 189 -21.46 -7.83 -8.72
C ALA A 189 -21.66 -8.18 -10.21
N ARG A 190 -22.89 -8.08 -10.72
CA ARG A 190 -23.19 -8.25 -12.15
C ARG A 190 -22.48 -7.21 -13.02
N SER A 191 -22.40 -5.96 -12.56
CA SER A 191 -21.71 -4.90 -13.31
C SER A 191 -20.22 -5.23 -13.54
N PHE A 192 -19.56 -5.95 -12.61
CA PHE A 192 -18.21 -6.47 -12.82
C PHE A 192 -18.16 -7.57 -13.88
N MET A 193 -19.11 -8.50 -13.84
CA MET A 193 -19.24 -9.57 -14.84
C MET A 193 -19.47 -9.00 -16.25
N ASP A 194 -20.28 -7.95 -16.35
CA ASP A 194 -20.59 -7.25 -17.58
C ASP A 194 -19.48 -6.26 -18.02
N LYS A 195 -18.38 -6.16 -17.25
CA LYS A 195 -17.24 -5.27 -17.50
C LYS A 195 -17.60 -3.78 -17.55
N THR A 196 -18.62 -3.37 -16.81
CA THR A 196 -19.15 -2.00 -16.83
C THR A 196 -18.73 -1.15 -15.64
N ILE A 197 -18.11 -1.74 -14.61
CA ILE A 197 -17.68 -0.98 -13.44
C ILE A 197 -16.60 0.02 -13.83
N ARG A 198 -16.84 1.27 -13.42
CA ARG A 198 -15.89 2.37 -13.46
C ARG A 198 -15.65 2.82 -12.03
N ILE A 199 -14.39 3.04 -11.70
CA ILE A 199 -13.96 3.62 -10.43
C ILE A 199 -13.07 4.80 -10.77
N ASP A 200 -13.22 5.91 -10.07
CA ASP A 200 -12.37 7.07 -10.27
C ASP A 200 -10.96 6.78 -9.73
N PRO A 201 -9.87 7.10 -10.44
CA PRO A 201 -8.51 7.04 -9.90
C PRO A 201 -8.36 7.67 -8.50
N ALA A 202 -9.07 8.77 -8.23
CA ALA A 202 -9.06 9.45 -6.95
C ALA A 202 -9.55 8.55 -5.80
N ASP A 203 -10.53 7.68 -6.04
CA ASP A 203 -11.04 6.74 -5.03
C ASP A 203 -9.98 5.69 -4.66
N LEU A 204 -9.11 5.30 -5.59
CA LEU A 204 -8.05 4.30 -5.37
C LEU A 204 -6.64 4.89 -5.25
N THR A 205 -6.54 6.19 -5.00
CA THR A 205 -5.26 6.90 -4.87
C THR A 205 -4.61 6.66 -3.51
N ILE A 206 -3.35 6.21 -3.53
CA ILE A 206 -2.51 6.05 -2.34
C ILE A 206 -1.29 6.96 -2.45
N ASN A 207 -1.23 7.97 -1.58
CA ASN A 207 -0.20 9.01 -1.60
C ASN A 207 1.06 8.67 -0.79
N ASP A 208 0.96 7.76 0.18
CA ASP A 208 1.97 7.61 1.23
C ASP A 208 2.81 6.33 1.11
N ILE A 209 2.93 5.75 -0.09
CA ILE A 209 3.74 4.55 -0.31
C ILE A 209 5.20 4.79 0.05
N LEU A 210 5.74 5.90 -0.44
CA LEU A 210 7.05 6.43 -0.09
C LEU A 210 6.85 7.58 0.88
N GLY A 211 7.65 7.64 1.94
CA GLY A 211 7.60 8.82 2.80
C GLY A 211 8.77 8.95 3.75
N PHE A 212 8.90 10.15 4.31
CA PHE A 212 9.89 10.47 5.32
C PHE A 212 9.22 11.10 6.52
N LYS A 213 9.70 10.74 7.70
CA LYS A 213 9.40 11.45 8.93
C LYS A 213 10.64 12.29 9.26
N ILE A 214 10.52 13.60 9.31
CA ILE A 214 11.63 14.53 9.61
C ILE A 214 11.50 14.96 11.06
N ILE A 215 12.58 14.79 11.82
CA ILE A 215 12.66 15.03 13.26
C ILE A 215 13.52 16.25 13.50
N ALA A 216 12.92 17.33 14.01
CA ALA A 216 13.64 18.54 14.38
C ALA A 216 12.86 19.37 15.43
N PRO A 217 13.48 20.37 16.07
CA PRO A 217 12.76 21.34 16.88
C PRO A 217 11.69 22.08 16.06
N GLN A 218 10.61 22.50 16.71
CA GLN A 218 9.45 23.12 16.04
C GLN A 218 9.84 24.32 15.14
N ALA A 219 10.73 25.19 15.62
CA ALA A 219 11.19 26.35 14.84
C ALA A 219 11.89 25.98 13.52
N THR A 220 12.55 24.81 13.47
CA THR A 220 13.14 24.27 12.24
C THR A 220 12.06 23.71 11.31
N LEU A 221 11.10 22.96 11.86
CA LEU A 221 10.02 22.35 11.09
C LEU A 221 9.10 23.41 10.45
N ASP A 222 8.82 24.52 11.14
CA ASP A 222 7.95 25.59 10.64
C ASP A 222 8.49 26.27 9.38
N ARG A 223 9.81 26.26 9.18
CA ARG A 223 10.50 26.85 8.02
C ARG A 223 10.55 25.91 6.82
N LEU A 224 10.41 24.61 7.06
CA LEU A 224 10.67 23.59 6.04
C LEU A 224 9.70 23.63 4.84
N PRO A 225 8.38 23.88 5.00
CA PRO A 225 7.48 23.99 3.85
C PRO A 225 7.86 25.10 2.87
N ALA A 226 8.37 26.23 3.38
CA ALA A 226 8.84 27.33 2.53
C ALA A 226 10.11 26.94 1.77
N ILE A 227 11.08 26.33 2.46
CA ILE A 227 12.33 25.86 1.85
C ILE A 227 12.06 24.80 0.77
N LEU A 228 11.14 23.85 1.03
CA LEU A 228 10.70 22.87 0.04
C LEU A 228 10.00 23.50 -1.17
N GLY A 229 9.34 24.66 -0.98
CA GLY A 229 8.72 25.41 -2.07
C GLY A 229 9.71 26.14 -2.98
N ASP A 230 10.89 26.48 -2.45
CA ASP A 230 11.98 27.13 -3.18
C ASP A 230 12.95 26.11 -3.81
N GLU A 231 12.91 24.84 -3.39
CA GLU A 231 13.79 23.77 -3.86
C GLU A 231 13.45 23.35 -5.31
N PRO A 232 14.39 23.47 -6.27
CA PRO A 232 14.12 23.15 -7.67
C PRO A 232 13.62 21.72 -7.87
N GLY A 233 12.51 21.57 -8.59
CA GLY A 233 11.92 20.26 -8.91
C GLY A 233 11.24 19.57 -7.72
N MET A 234 10.95 20.31 -6.64
CA MET A 234 10.05 19.89 -5.58
C MET A 234 8.83 20.82 -5.55
N THR A 235 7.67 20.30 -5.17
CA THR A 235 6.44 21.11 -5.06
C THR A 235 5.57 20.57 -3.94
N VAL A 236 5.28 21.41 -2.95
CA VAL A 236 4.34 21.07 -1.88
C VAL A 236 2.92 21.17 -2.42
N VAL A 237 2.23 20.04 -2.49
CA VAL A 237 0.87 19.91 -3.05
C VAL A 237 -0.18 20.13 -1.98
N GLU A 238 0.07 19.60 -0.78
CA GLU A 238 -0.89 19.59 0.32
C GLU A 238 -0.14 19.73 1.64
N ILE A 239 -0.76 20.46 2.58
CA ILE A 239 -0.30 20.59 3.96
C ILE A 239 -1.49 20.28 4.87
N GLU A 240 -1.38 19.17 5.60
CA GLU A 240 -2.37 18.76 6.61
C GLU A 240 -1.76 18.92 8.00
N ARG A 241 -2.43 19.67 8.87
CA ARG A 241 -1.99 19.89 10.26
C ARG A 241 -2.87 19.07 11.20
N HIS A 242 -2.25 18.20 11.98
CA HIS A 242 -2.93 17.42 13.01
C HIS A 242 -2.67 17.99 14.40
N SER A 243 -3.73 18.08 15.19
CA SER A 243 -3.70 18.48 16.60
C SER A 243 -4.60 17.58 17.44
N GLY A 244 -4.16 17.20 18.64
CA GLY A 244 -4.91 16.37 19.58
C GLY A 244 -4.04 15.22 20.11
N ASP A 245 -4.59 13.99 20.07
CA ASP A 245 -3.81 12.80 20.45
C ASP A 245 -2.55 12.63 19.60
N TYR A 246 -2.65 12.97 18.32
CA TYR A 246 -1.56 12.93 17.34
C TYR A 246 -1.27 14.34 16.82
N ASN A 247 -0.06 14.83 17.07
CA ASN A 247 0.40 16.13 16.57
C ASN A 247 1.50 15.93 15.53
N ALA A 248 1.26 16.40 14.32
CA ALA A 248 2.23 16.41 13.22
C ALA A 248 1.77 17.35 12.12
N VAL A 249 2.70 17.75 11.25
CA VAL A 249 2.37 18.35 9.96
C VAL A 249 2.70 17.36 8.86
N ASN A 250 1.69 16.91 8.12
CA ASN A 250 1.88 16.05 6.97
C ASN A 250 1.90 16.89 5.70
N LEU A 251 2.85 16.63 4.82
CA LEU A 251 2.98 17.25 3.52
C LEU A 251 2.86 16.18 2.44
N LEU A 252 2.17 16.50 1.36
CA LEU A 252 2.34 15.78 0.10
C LEU A 252 3.29 16.57 -0.78
N LEU A 253 4.37 15.92 -1.22
CA LEU A 253 5.42 16.53 -2.01
C LEU A 253 5.52 15.83 -3.36
N ASP A 254 5.33 16.60 -4.44
CA ASP A 254 5.67 16.16 -5.79
C ASP A 254 7.16 16.42 -6.04
N ILE A 255 7.85 15.42 -6.56
CA ILE A 255 9.28 15.46 -6.89
C ILE A 255 9.43 15.13 -8.36
N SER A 256 9.96 16.08 -9.12
CA SER A 256 10.37 15.84 -10.50
C SER A 256 11.49 14.80 -10.54
N LEU A 257 11.44 13.89 -11.50
CA LEU A 257 12.58 13.04 -11.79
C LEU A 257 13.62 13.83 -12.58
N PRO A 258 14.92 13.46 -12.51
CA PRO A 258 15.88 13.92 -13.50
C PRO A 258 15.41 13.62 -14.93
N SER A 259 16.03 14.23 -15.94
CA SER A 259 15.72 13.91 -17.34
C SER A 259 15.79 12.42 -17.61
N ALA A 260 14.97 11.92 -18.54
CA ALA A 260 14.87 10.51 -18.88
C ALA A 260 16.24 9.86 -19.18
N ASP A 261 17.16 10.58 -19.83
CA ASP A 261 18.52 10.09 -20.12
C ASP A 261 19.33 9.83 -18.86
N VAL A 262 19.24 10.73 -17.88
CA VAL A 262 19.94 10.60 -16.58
C VAL A 262 19.35 9.44 -15.79
N VAL A 263 18.02 9.34 -15.69
CA VAL A 263 17.37 8.22 -15.00
C VAL A 263 17.73 6.89 -15.68
N THR A 264 17.66 6.84 -17.01
CA THR A 264 18.03 5.66 -17.81
C THR A 264 19.48 5.24 -17.57
N ALA A 265 20.43 6.18 -17.60
CA ALA A 265 21.84 5.89 -17.36
C ALA A 265 22.03 5.30 -15.95
N ARG A 266 21.45 5.94 -14.94
CA ARG A 266 21.51 5.46 -13.55
C ARG A 266 20.91 4.06 -13.37
N LEU A 267 19.78 3.78 -14.02
CA LEU A 267 19.13 2.48 -13.96
C LEU A 267 19.94 1.38 -14.68
N ARG A 268 20.70 1.71 -15.72
CA ARG A 268 21.57 0.73 -16.43
C ARG A 268 22.71 0.21 -15.55
N ASP A 269 23.18 1.03 -14.61
CA ASP A 269 24.28 0.68 -13.71
C ASP A 269 23.85 -0.22 -12.53
N LEU A 270 22.54 -0.44 -12.35
CA LEU A 270 22.01 -1.27 -11.28
C LEU A 270 22.10 -2.76 -11.58
N ASP A 271 22.16 -3.55 -10.51
CA ASP A 271 21.98 -4.99 -10.60
C ASP A 271 20.49 -5.35 -10.78
N TRP A 272 20.20 -6.10 -11.84
CA TRP A 272 18.86 -6.52 -12.25
C TRP A 272 18.60 -8.00 -11.99
N ASP A 273 19.48 -8.71 -11.27
CA ASP A 273 19.24 -10.10 -10.87
C ASP A 273 17.97 -10.27 -10.00
N ILE A 274 17.50 -9.20 -9.37
CA ILE A 274 16.18 -9.18 -8.71
C ILE A 274 15.04 -9.48 -9.69
N ALA A 275 15.14 -9.07 -10.95
CA ALA A 275 14.14 -9.37 -11.98
C ALA A 275 14.02 -10.88 -12.20
N ARG A 276 15.15 -11.60 -12.22
CA ARG A 276 15.17 -13.07 -12.33
C ARG A 276 14.44 -13.73 -11.17
N LYS A 277 14.65 -13.24 -9.94
CA LYS A 277 13.96 -13.73 -8.74
C LYS A 277 12.44 -13.46 -8.76
N ARG A 278 12.00 -12.56 -9.64
CA ARG A 278 10.59 -12.22 -9.87
C ARG A 278 10.03 -12.86 -11.16
N GLY A 279 10.73 -13.81 -11.77
CA GLY A 279 10.28 -14.50 -12.99
C GLY A 279 10.45 -13.71 -14.28
N LEU A 280 11.17 -12.59 -14.26
CA LEU A 280 11.45 -11.76 -15.43
C LEU A 280 12.86 -12.02 -15.98
N ASN A 281 13.06 -11.80 -17.27
CA ASN A 281 14.38 -11.86 -17.89
C ASN A 281 15.17 -10.56 -17.65
N PRO A 282 16.31 -10.58 -16.93
CA PRO A 282 17.09 -9.36 -16.65
C PRO A 282 17.58 -8.65 -17.91
N SER A 283 17.88 -9.38 -18.99
CA SER A 283 18.32 -8.79 -20.26
C SER A 283 17.20 -7.97 -20.90
N ASP A 284 15.98 -8.49 -20.88
CA ASP A 284 14.81 -7.77 -21.43
C ASP A 284 14.49 -6.53 -20.60
N ILE A 285 14.63 -6.62 -19.27
CA ILE A 285 14.53 -5.44 -18.40
C ILE A 285 15.57 -4.40 -18.78
N ARG A 286 16.86 -4.77 -18.85
CA ARG A 286 17.91 -3.81 -19.22
C ARG A 286 17.69 -3.14 -20.58
N ASN A 287 17.26 -3.92 -21.58
CA ASN A 287 17.02 -3.42 -22.93
C ASN A 287 15.84 -2.45 -23.02
N ASN A 288 14.87 -2.56 -22.10
CA ASN A 288 13.65 -1.76 -22.12
C ASN A 288 13.67 -0.55 -21.15
N ILE A 289 14.75 -0.33 -20.38
CA ILE A 289 14.86 0.79 -19.41
C ILE A 289 14.48 2.13 -20.06
N GLY A 290 15.08 2.45 -21.21
CA GLY A 290 14.89 3.76 -21.84
C GLY A 290 13.46 4.03 -22.25
N ARG A 291 12.77 3.01 -22.78
CA ARG A 291 11.35 3.10 -23.12
C ARG A 291 10.49 3.25 -21.86
N TYR A 292 10.72 2.41 -20.86
CA TYR A 292 9.98 2.48 -19.59
C TYR A 292 10.09 3.88 -18.98
N VAL A 293 11.31 4.40 -18.82
CA VAL A 293 11.52 5.74 -18.27
C VAL A 293 10.85 6.84 -19.12
N GLY A 294 10.90 6.72 -20.45
CA GLY A 294 10.31 7.69 -21.37
C GLY A 294 8.77 7.72 -21.37
N ASP A 295 8.14 6.57 -21.14
CA ASP A 295 6.67 6.44 -21.10
C ASP A 295 6.09 6.82 -19.71
N GLY A 296 6.93 6.83 -18.67
CA GLY A 296 6.55 7.12 -17.29
C GLY A 296 6.26 8.60 -17.00
N ALA A 297 5.49 8.86 -15.94
CA ALA A 297 5.28 10.22 -15.47
C ALA A 297 6.60 10.90 -15.03
N PRO A 298 6.77 12.21 -15.29
CA PRO A 298 8.02 12.92 -15.02
C PRO A 298 8.21 13.27 -13.53
N SER A 299 7.23 12.93 -12.69
CA SER A 299 7.27 13.17 -11.25
C SER A 299 6.55 12.06 -10.49
N ILE A 300 6.94 11.91 -9.23
CA ILE A 300 6.25 11.08 -8.25
C ILE A 300 5.87 11.92 -7.04
N ARG A 301 4.90 11.43 -6.27
CA ARG A 301 4.47 12.04 -5.01
C ARG A 301 4.87 11.17 -3.82
N LEU A 302 5.39 11.80 -2.78
CA LEU A 302 5.65 11.16 -1.50
C LEU A 302 5.05 11.95 -0.33
N GLU A 303 5.00 11.31 0.83
CA GLU A 303 4.54 11.92 2.07
C GLU A 303 5.73 12.35 2.94
N LEU A 304 5.73 13.59 3.42
CA LEU A 304 6.62 14.04 4.48
C LEU A 304 5.82 14.27 5.76
N ILE A 305 6.29 13.74 6.89
CA ILE A 305 5.71 13.96 8.21
C ILE A 305 6.73 14.75 9.04
N LEU A 306 6.37 15.97 9.41
CA LEU A 306 7.18 16.83 10.26
C LEU A 306 6.80 16.59 11.72
N THR A 307 7.77 16.22 12.56
CA THR A 307 7.51 15.84 13.95
C THR A 307 8.64 16.29 14.87
N THR A 308 8.32 16.69 16.10
CA THR A 308 9.36 16.93 17.11
C THR A 308 9.84 15.61 17.71
N PRO A 309 10.99 15.57 18.41
CA PRO A 309 11.44 14.36 19.12
C PRO A 309 10.39 13.82 20.10
N GLU A 310 9.67 14.69 20.81
CA GLU A 310 8.63 14.31 21.77
C GLU A 310 7.41 13.68 21.08
N GLU A 311 6.95 14.28 19.98
CA GLU A 311 5.81 13.74 19.22
C GLU A 311 6.19 12.47 18.45
N LEU A 312 7.46 12.32 18.03
CA LEU A 312 7.97 11.04 17.56
C LEU A 312 7.80 9.98 18.65
N MET A 313 8.25 10.25 19.88
CA MET A 313 8.13 9.30 20.99
C MET A 313 6.66 8.94 21.28
N GLU A 314 5.76 9.92 21.29
CA GLU A 314 4.33 9.64 21.51
C GLU A 314 3.70 8.80 20.39
N SER A 315 4.13 9.01 19.14
CA SER A 315 3.61 8.26 17.99
C SER A 315 4.15 6.83 17.83
N GLU A 316 5.29 6.53 18.45
CA GLU A 316 5.92 5.20 18.38
C GLU A 316 5.82 4.41 19.68
N PHE A 317 5.60 5.07 20.83
CA PHE A 317 5.59 4.45 22.16
C PHE A 317 4.41 4.89 23.04
N GLY A 318 3.73 5.98 22.70
CA GLY A 318 2.79 6.65 23.60
C GLY A 318 1.36 6.70 23.08
N ARG A 319 0.70 7.83 23.37
CA ARG A 319 -0.75 8.00 23.19
C ARG A 319 -1.24 7.86 21.73
N SER A 320 -0.36 8.11 20.76
CA SER A 320 -0.70 8.11 19.34
C SER A 320 -0.09 6.96 18.54
N LEU A 321 0.30 5.89 19.23
CA LEU A 321 0.90 4.67 18.68
C LEU A 321 0.29 4.28 17.33
N HIS A 322 1.12 4.34 16.29
CA HIS A 322 0.67 4.17 14.91
C HIS A 322 -0.09 2.85 14.69
N GLU A 323 0.42 1.74 15.22
CA GLU A 323 -0.17 0.41 15.02
C GLU A 323 -1.57 0.29 15.64
N LEU A 324 -1.83 0.92 16.79
CA LEU A 324 -3.18 0.93 17.39
C LEU A 324 -4.18 1.72 16.54
N ARG A 325 -3.72 2.74 15.81
CA ARG A 325 -4.56 3.47 14.85
C ARG A 325 -4.93 2.58 13.67
N VAL A 326 -3.98 1.79 13.16
CA VAL A 326 -4.24 0.81 12.10
C VAL A 326 -5.27 -0.23 12.55
N LEU A 327 -5.14 -0.77 13.76
CA LEU A 327 -6.13 -1.72 14.30
C LEU A 327 -7.53 -1.10 14.43
N ARG A 328 -7.63 0.14 14.93
CA ARG A 328 -8.90 0.86 15.03
C ARG A 328 -9.54 1.11 13.66
N LEU A 329 -8.75 1.39 12.63
CA LEU A 329 -9.26 1.55 11.26
C LEU A 329 -9.88 0.25 10.73
N ARG A 330 -9.22 -0.90 10.98
CA ARG A 330 -9.76 -2.22 10.61
C ARG A 330 -11.11 -2.50 11.27
N GLN A 331 -11.23 -2.18 12.56
CA GLN A 331 -12.45 -2.41 13.34
C GLN A 331 -13.63 -1.51 12.93
N ARG A 332 -13.36 -0.37 12.28
CA ARG A 332 -14.38 0.64 11.92
C ARG A 332 -14.88 0.52 10.48
N GLN A 333 -14.41 -0.48 9.73
CA GLN A 333 -14.83 -0.66 8.35
C GLN A 333 -16.35 -0.94 8.30
N ARG A 334 -17.11 -0.06 7.64
CA ARG A 334 -18.58 -0.07 7.67
C ARG A 334 -19.21 -1.17 6.84
N TYR A 335 -18.48 -1.68 5.86
CA TYR A 335 -18.93 -2.71 4.93
C TYR A 335 -17.91 -3.84 4.89
N SER A 336 -18.39 -5.06 5.12
CA SER A 336 -17.60 -6.29 5.18
C SER A 336 -18.27 -7.42 4.37
N GLY A 337 -19.03 -7.05 3.34
CA GLY A 337 -19.71 -8.01 2.48
C GLY A 337 -18.77 -8.69 1.48
N PRO A 338 -19.33 -9.59 0.66
CA PRO A 338 -18.57 -10.44 -0.27
C PRO A 338 -17.75 -9.66 -1.30
N LEU A 339 -18.28 -8.58 -1.86
CA LEU A 339 -17.53 -7.74 -2.81
C LEU A 339 -16.31 -7.10 -2.12
N GLY A 340 -16.48 -6.65 -0.88
CA GLY A 340 -15.39 -6.08 -0.09
C GLY A 340 -14.29 -7.11 0.20
N GLN A 341 -14.68 -8.34 0.50
CA GLN A 341 -13.74 -9.45 0.72
C GLN A 341 -13.00 -9.84 -0.56
N ASN A 342 -13.71 -9.96 -1.68
CA ASN A 342 -13.12 -10.31 -2.98
C ASN A 342 -12.18 -9.21 -3.49
N ALA A 343 -12.54 -7.94 -3.29
CA ALA A 343 -11.65 -6.80 -3.52
C ALA A 343 -10.34 -6.96 -2.75
N ALA A 344 -10.43 -7.30 -1.46
CA ALA A 344 -9.24 -7.46 -0.63
C ALA A 344 -8.34 -8.59 -1.11
N TYR A 345 -8.93 -9.74 -1.46
CA TYR A 345 -8.22 -10.89 -1.97
C TYR A 345 -7.57 -10.64 -3.32
N LEU A 346 -8.29 -10.01 -4.25
CA LEU A 346 -7.77 -9.70 -5.59
C LEU A 346 -6.54 -8.80 -5.53
N ILE A 347 -6.62 -7.73 -4.73
CA ILE A 347 -5.51 -6.79 -4.55
C ILE A 347 -4.32 -7.47 -3.87
N GLU A 348 -4.58 -8.30 -2.85
CA GLU A 348 -3.51 -9.05 -2.19
C GLU A 348 -2.83 -10.00 -3.17
N TYR A 349 -3.59 -10.77 -3.94
CA TYR A 349 -3.07 -11.70 -4.94
C TYR A 349 -2.25 -10.98 -6.02
N LEU A 350 -2.75 -9.85 -6.55
CA LEU A 350 -2.05 -9.04 -7.55
C LEU A 350 -0.68 -8.58 -7.02
N LEU A 351 -0.63 -8.08 -5.79
CA LEU A 351 0.63 -7.65 -5.18
C LEU A 351 1.54 -8.81 -4.78
N THR A 352 1.00 -9.97 -4.43
CA THR A 352 1.78 -11.19 -4.25
C THR A 352 2.39 -11.65 -5.57
N LEU A 353 1.63 -11.64 -6.67
CA LEU A 353 2.12 -11.96 -8.02
C LEU A 353 3.29 -11.06 -8.41
N ALA A 354 3.15 -9.75 -8.20
CA ALA A 354 4.21 -8.76 -8.44
C ALA A 354 5.53 -9.06 -7.67
N ALA A 355 5.42 -9.81 -6.57
CA ALA A 355 6.53 -10.21 -5.73
C ALA A 355 6.94 -11.69 -5.89
N SER A 356 6.23 -12.46 -6.68
CA SER A 356 6.49 -13.89 -6.82
C SER A 356 7.48 -14.17 -7.96
N PRO A 357 8.10 -15.36 -7.99
CA PRO A 357 8.87 -15.82 -9.16
C PRO A 357 7.98 -16.20 -10.36
N THR A 358 6.66 -16.18 -10.20
CA THR A 358 5.68 -16.51 -11.24
C THR A 358 5.14 -15.22 -11.88
N VAL A 359 5.10 -15.17 -13.20
CA VAL A 359 4.55 -14.02 -13.95
C VAL A 359 3.46 -14.42 -14.95
N SER A 360 3.36 -15.70 -15.28
CA SER A 360 2.33 -16.24 -16.16
C SER A 360 1.30 -16.98 -15.31
N ILE A 361 0.05 -16.57 -15.42
CA ILE A 361 -1.10 -17.23 -14.82
C ILE A 361 -2.13 -17.53 -15.92
N PRO A 362 -2.88 -18.63 -15.83
CA PRO A 362 -3.80 -19.02 -16.89
C PRO A 362 -5.04 -18.12 -16.96
N GLU A 363 -5.47 -17.59 -15.82
CA GLU A 363 -6.61 -16.69 -15.68
C GLU A 363 -6.54 -15.90 -14.37
N ILE A 364 -7.45 -14.92 -14.19
CA ILE A 364 -7.66 -14.27 -12.89
C ILE A 364 -8.35 -15.25 -11.93
N PRO A 365 -7.71 -15.69 -10.84
CA PRO A 365 -8.27 -16.70 -9.96
C PRO A 365 -9.33 -16.14 -8.99
N ILE A 366 -9.38 -14.81 -8.81
CA ILE A 366 -10.28 -14.13 -7.88
C ILE A 366 -11.18 -13.19 -8.67
N LYS A 367 -12.44 -13.60 -8.86
CA LYS A 367 -13.48 -12.81 -9.52
C LYS A 367 -14.21 -11.96 -8.49
N MET A 368 -14.56 -10.73 -8.84
CA MET A 368 -15.30 -9.84 -7.93
C MET A 368 -16.65 -10.43 -7.51
N TYR A 369 -17.30 -11.21 -8.36
CA TYR A 369 -18.59 -11.87 -8.13
C TYR A 369 -18.47 -13.32 -7.59
N GLY A 370 -17.26 -13.78 -7.22
CA GLY A 370 -17.02 -15.12 -6.69
C GLY A 370 -17.30 -15.27 -5.18
N ARG A 371 -17.02 -16.46 -4.65
CA ARG A 371 -17.02 -16.76 -3.21
C ARG A 371 -15.75 -17.53 -2.88
N TYR A 372 -15.01 -17.05 -1.89
CA TYR A 372 -13.71 -17.61 -1.53
C TYR A 372 -13.56 -17.67 -0.02
N LEU A 373 -13.04 -18.79 0.46
CA LEU A 373 -12.54 -18.91 1.81
C LEU A 373 -11.09 -18.39 1.91
N PRO A 374 -10.65 -17.86 3.07
CA PRO A 374 -9.28 -17.41 3.28
C PRO A 374 -8.22 -18.47 2.92
N GLU A 375 -8.51 -19.75 3.14
CA GLU A 375 -7.64 -20.89 2.86
C GLU A 375 -7.39 -21.09 1.37
N GLU A 376 -8.41 -20.87 0.53
CA GLU A 376 -8.28 -20.89 -0.93
C GLU A 376 -7.31 -19.79 -1.39
N ILE A 377 -7.46 -18.59 -0.84
CA ILE A 377 -6.58 -17.45 -1.16
C ILE A 377 -5.16 -17.69 -0.68
N SER A 378 -4.98 -18.29 0.49
CA SER A 378 -3.67 -18.69 1.00
C SER A 378 -2.98 -19.68 0.05
N THR A 379 -3.75 -20.67 -0.44
CA THR A 379 -3.28 -21.66 -1.42
C THR A 379 -2.88 -21.00 -2.73
N LEU A 380 -3.75 -20.13 -3.28
CA LEU A 380 -3.49 -19.39 -4.51
C LEU A 380 -2.23 -18.51 -4.42
N LYS A 381 -2.00 -17.86 -3.27
CA LYS A 381 -0.76 -17.07 -3.06
C LYS A 381 0.47 -17.97 -2.93
N SER A 382 0.33 -19.14 -2.31
CA SER A 382 1.45 -20.08 -2.11
C SER A 382 1.89 -20.73 -3.43
N SER A 383 0.94 -21.02 -4.33
CA SER A 383 1.24 -21.61 -5.64
C SER A 383 2.10 -20.69 -6.52
N LEU A 384 1.97 -19.36 -6.37
CA LEU A 384 2.84 -18.38 -7.03
C LEU A 384 4.32 -18.53 -6.65
N HIS A 385 4.62 -19.14 -5.52
CA HIS A 385 5.97 -19.43 -5.03
C HIS A 385 6.41 -20.89 -5.26
N GLY A 386 5.64 -21.68 -6.01
CA GLY A 386 5.94 -23.09 -6.28
C GLY A 386 5.66 -24.01 -5.09
N SER A 387 5.00 -23.53 -4.04
CA SER A 387 4.53 -24.38 -2.94
C SER A 387 3.26 -25.10 -3.37
N VAL A 388 3.34 -26.43 -3.44
CA VAL A 388 2.16 -27.30 -3.58
C VAL A 388 1.41 -27.33 -2.25
N LEU A 389 0.10 -27.60 -2.29
CA LEU A 389 -0.75 -27.84 -1.12
C LEU A 389 -0.01 -28.67 -0.07
N ASP A 390 -0.10 -28.25 1.20
CA ASP A 390 0.33 -29.07 2.33
C ASP A 390 -0.48 -30.38 2.25
N ASP A 391 0.19 -31.53 2.10
CA ASP A 391 -0.48 -32.85 2.08
C ASP A 391 -1.25 -33.12 3.39
N GLY A 392 -1.09 -32.23 4.37
CA GLY A 392 -1.81 -32.19 5.62
C GLY A 392 -1.37 -33.30 6.55
N LEU A 393 -2.07 -33.40 7.68
CA LEU A 393 -1.79 -34.45 8.66
C LEU A 393 -2.00 -35.85 8.09
N LEU A 394 -2.82 -36.02 7.04
CA LEU A 394 -3.03 -37.30 6.37
C LEU A 394 -1.87 -37.66 5.43
N GLY A 395 -1.27 -36.69 4.73
CA GLY A 395 -0.04 -36.91 3.96
C GLY A 395 1.18 -37.23 4.80
N THR A 396 1.17 -36.82 6.08
CA THR A 396 2.22 -37.21 7.05
C THR A 396 2.21 -38.73 7.28
N PHE A 397 1.04 -39.36 7.15
CA PHE A 397 0.87 -40.81 7.17
C PHE A 397 0.61 -41.30 5.74
N CYS A 398 1.57 -41.12 4.83
CA CYS A 398 1.55 -41.81 3.54
C CYS A 398 1.34 -43.32 3.77
N LEU A 399 0.09 -43.76 3.71
CA LEU A 399 -0.29 -45.09 3.29
C LEU A 399 0.28 -45.20 1.88
N GLN A 400 1.45 -45.83 1.77
CA GLN A 400 2.02 -46.17 0.48
C GLN A 400 0.95 -46.89 -0.32
N GLN A 401 0.42 -46.24 -1.35
CA GLN A 401 -0.14 -46.96 -2.47
C GLN A 401 -0.15 -46.06 -3.69
N ASP A 402 0.61 -46.49 -4.68
CA ASP A 402 0.38 -46.25 -6.10
C ASP A 402 -1.12 -46.32 -6.39
N CYS A 403 -1.79 -45.17 -6.40
CA CYS A 403 -3.18 -45.08 -6.81
C CYS A 403 -3.44 -43.74 -7.49
N SER A 404 -3.59 -43.84 -8.81
CA SER A 404 -4.50 -43.02 -9.61
C SER A 404 -3.98 -41.68 -10.11
N GLN A 405 -3.41 -41.76 -11.31
CA GLN A 405 -3.86 -40.94 -12.43
C GLN A 405 -5.38 -40.66 -12.38
N ALA A 406 -5.75 -39.44 -12.80
CA ALA A 406 -7.08 -39.01 -13.21
C ALA A 406 -8.12 -38.73 -12.11
N ILE A 407 -8.05 -37.55 -11.46
CA ILE A 407 -9.25 -36.85 -10.99
C ILE A 407 -9.05 -35.32 -11.07
N LEU A 408 -9.07 -34.76 -12.28
CA LEU A 408 -9.63 -33.42 -12.50
C LEU A 408 -10.29 -33.44 -13.89
N PRO A 409 -11.59 -33.10 -14.02
CA PRO A 409 -12.19 -32.91 -15.33
C PRO A 409 -11.67 -31.59 -15.91
N ASN A 410 -11.34 -31.61 -17.21
CA ASN A 410 -11.21 -30.39 -17.99
C ASN A 410 -12.61 -29.73 -18.05
N GLY A 411 -12.72 -28.53 -17.48
CA GLY A 411 -13.90 -27.68 -17.55
C GLY A 411 -13.53 -26.25 -17.26
#